data_AF-R7GMB3-F1
#
_entry.id   AF-R7GMB3-F1
#
_cell.length_a   1.000
_cell.length_b   1.000
_cell.length_c   1.000
_cell.angle_alpha   90.00
_cell.angle_beta   90.00
_cell.angle_gamma   90.00
#
_symmetry.space_group_name_H-M   'P 1'
#
loop_
_entity.id
_entity.type
_entity.pdbx_description
1 polymer ?
#
loop_
_entity_poly.entity_id
_entity_poly.type
_entity_poly.pdbx_seq_one_letter_code
_entity_poly.pdbx_strand_id
1 'polypeptide(L)'
;MSFIDDALSEISNGEDFVQAMADIYEYPEARSELYKLPSWIRNIITVIDYDTELAMNGLDFKSYGNIIDALTNMGLTEEAEVLITFEKKPSQEEADICYSKLAINNDYDAFWNKVYSYADENIKR
;
A
#
# COMPACT_ATOMS: atom_id res chain seq x y z
N MET A 1 11.56 -22.21 -5.34
CA MET A 1 10.62 -21.13 -5.65
C MET A 1 11.13 -19.85 -5.02
N SER A 2 10.72 -18.69 -5.54
CA SER A 2 10.77 -17.45 -4.75
C SER A 2 9.58 -17.43 -3.77
N PHE A 3 9.71 -16.70 -2.66
CA PHE A 3 8.62 -16.47 -1.69
C PHE A 3 7.28 -16.10 -2.35
N ILE A 4 7.35 -15.33 -3.44
CA ILE A 4 6.17 -14.85 -4.18
C ILE A 4 5.56 -15.95 -5.05
N ASP A 5 6.38 -16.84 -5.61
CA ASP A 5 5.87 -18.00 -6.35
C ASP A 5 5.14 -18.96 -5.39
N ASP A 6 5.71 -19.16 -4.18
CA ASP A 6 5.10 -20.00 -3.15
C ASP A 6 3.79 -19.39 -2.67
N ALA A 7 3.80 -18.08 -2.35
CA ALA A 7 2.59 -17.33 -2.04
C ALA A 7 1.57 -17.56 -3.15
N LEU A 8 1.80 -17.11 -4.39
CA LEU A 8 0.85 -17.25 -5.50
C LEU A 8 0.32 -18.69 -5.73
N SER A 9 1.07 -19.73 -5.36
CA SER A 9 0.66 -21.12 -5.50
C SER A 9 -0.29 -21.63 -4.41
N GLU A 10 -0.26 -21.03 -3.22
CA GLU A 10 -1.00 -21.49 -2.04
C GLU A 10 -2.29 -20.69 -1.78
N ILE A 11 -2.48 -19.56 -2.47
CA ILE A 11 -3.54 -18.61 -2.13
C ILE A 11 -4.78 -18.68 -3.01
N SER A 12 -5.93 -18.46 -2.37
CA SER A 12 -7.25 -18.59 -3.00
C SER A 12 -7.92 -17.24 -3.32
N ASN A 13 -7.49 -16.15 -2.68
CA ASN A 13 -8.08 -14.83 -2.79
C ASN A 13 -7.06 -13.71 -2.49
N GLY A 14 -7.48 -12.47 -2.77
CA GLY A 14 -6.65 -11.28 -2.61
C GLY A 14 -6.32 -10.89 -1.16
N GLU A 15 -7.18 -11.19 -0.19
CA GLU A 15 -6.92 -10.90 1.22
C GLU A 15 -5.74 -11.73 1.73
N ASP A 16 -5.82 -13.05 1.54
CA ASP A 16 -4.75 -13.96 1.91
C ASP A 16 -3.42 -13.58 1.20
N PHE A 17 -3.49 -13.09 -0.06
CA PHE A 17 -2.30 -12.63 -0.79
C PHE A 17 -1.68 -11.39 -0.16
N VAL A 18 -2.50 -10.40 0.17
CA VAL A 18 -2.03 -9.16 0.79
C VAL A 18 -1.45 -9.43 2.18
N GLN A 19 -2.05 -10.33 2.96
CA GLN A 19 -1.50 -10.78 4.23
C GLN A 19 -0.15 -11.46 4.06
N ALA A 20 0.00 -12.38 3.10
CA ALA A 20 1.29 -12.98 2.81
C ALA A 20 2.33 -11.93 2.41
N MET A 21 1.97 -10.92 1.61
CA MET A 21 2.91 -9.86 1.25
C MET A 21 3.36 -8.99 2.43
N ALA A 22 2.61 -8.95 3.53
CA ALA A 22 3.06 -8.28 4.75
C ALA A 22 4.24 -9.01 5.42
N ASP A 23 4.36 -10.32 5.24
CA ASP A 23 5.47 -11.11 5.77
C ASP A 23 6.78 -10.90 4.99
N ILE A 24 6.78 -10.12 3.90
CA ILE A 24 7.98 -9.91 3.06
C ILE A 24 9.17 -9.30 3.84
N TYR A 25 8.92 -8.64 4.97
CA TYR A 25 9.98 -8.14 5.85
C TYR A 25 10.85 -9.26 6.43
N GLU A 26 10.32 -10.48 6.53
CA GLU A 26 11.04 -11.67 6.98
C GLU A 26 11.92 -12.29 5.88
N TYR A 27 11.80 -11.81 4.63
CA TYR A 27 12.50 -12.35 3.45
C TYR A 27 13.34 -11.27 2.74
N PRO A 28 14.53 -10.92 3.27
CA PRO A 28 15.41 -9.90 2.69
C PRO A 28 15.76 -10.11 1.22
N GLU A 29 15.90 -11.37 0.79
CA GLU A 29 16.17 -11.73 -0.60
C GLU A 29 15.02 -11.33 -1.52
N ALA A 30 13.77 -11.62 -1.14
CA ALA A 30 12.58 -11.22 -1.88
C ALA A 30 12.47 -9.68 -1.96
N ARG A 31 12.80 -8.99 -0.87
CA ARG A 31 12.81 -7.53 -0.81
C ARG A 31 13.87 -6.92 -1.74
N SER A 32 15.03 -7.55 -1.86
CA SER A 32 16.11 -7.08 -2.75
C SER A 32 15.76 -7.19 -4.24
N GLU A 33 14.79 -8.04 -4.58
CA GLU A 33 14.38 -8.32 -5.96
C GLU A 33 13.00 -7.75 -6.32
N LEU A 34 12.43 -6.87 -5.48
CA LEU A 34 11.11 -6.27 -5.71
C LEU A 34 10.95 -5.70 -7.12
N TYR A 35 11.99 -5.08 -7.67
CA TYR A 35 11.99 -4.47 -8.99
C TYR A 35 11.70 -5.46 -10.14
N LYS A 36 11.93 -6.77 -9.92
CA LYS A 36 11.66 -7.83 -10.91
C LYS A 36 10.19 -8.26 -10.92
N LEU A 37 9.42 -7.87 -9.91
CA LEU A 37 8.04 -8.31 -9.74
C LEU A 37 7.07 -7.53 -10.63
N PRO A 38 5.93 -8.14 -11.00
CA PRO A 38 4.81 -7.44 -11.61
C PRO A 38 4.47 -6.15 -10.85
N SER A 39 4.12 -5.10 -11.58
CA SER A 39 3.79 -3.80 -10.98
C SER A 39 2.66 -3.89 -9.95
N TRP A 40 1.68 -4.77 -10.17
CA TRP A 40 0.56 -4.92 -9.25
C TRP A 40 0.98 -5.47 -7.87
N ILE A 41 1.94 -6.40 -7.82
CA ILE A 41 2.51 -6.91 -6.56
C ILE A 41 3.30 -5.79 -5.87
N ARG A 42 4.12 -5.05 -6.62
CA ARG A 42 4.86 -3.90 -6.08
C ARG A 42 3.94 -2.82 -5.52
N ASN A 43 2.80 -2.55 -6.15
CA ASN A 43 1.82 -1.57 -5.65
C ASN A 43 1.25 -2.00 -4.29
N ILE A 44 0.91 -3.28 -4.13
CA ILE A 44 0.42 -3.83 -2.85
C ILE A 44 1.48 -3.67 -1.76
N ILE A 45 2.72 -4.10 -2.03
CA ILE A 45 3.83 -3.99 -1.07
C ILE A 45 4.10 -2.52 -0.71
N THR A 46 4.03 -1.62 -1.70
CA THR A 46 4.19 -0.16 -1.45
C THR A 46 3.12 0.37 -0.51
N VAL A 47 1.88 -0.11 -0.61
CA VAL A 47 0.80 0.31 0.29
C VAL A 47 0.91 -0.31 1.67
N ILE A 48 1.39 -1.55 1.79
CA ILE A 48 1.73 -2.17 3.08
C ILE A 48 2.85 -1.40 3.79
N ASP A 49 3.93 -1.06 3.06
CA ASP A 49 5.03 -0.23 3.56
C ASP A 49 4.49 1.14 4.05
N TYR A 50 3.66 1.79 3.23
CA TYR A 50 3.03 3.06 3.58
C TYR A 50 2.20 2.97 4.85
N ASP A 51 1.30 1.99 4.95
CA ASP A 51 0.42 1.81 6.10
C ASP A 51 1.22 1.55 7.38
N THR A 52 2.23 0.67 7.30
CA THR A 52 3.12 0.36 8.42
C THR A 52 3.87 1.62 8.89
N GLU A 53 4.45 2.38 7.97
CA GLU A 53 5.15 3.62 8.29
C GLU A 53 4.20 4.67 8.89
N LEU A 54 2.98 4.79 8.35
CA LEU A 54 1.96 5.71 8.82
C LEU A 54 1.50 5.37 10.24
N ALA A 55 1.27 4.09 10.53
CA ALA A 55 0.87 3.63 11.87
C ALA A 55 1.98 3.85 12.91
N MET A 56 3.25 3.72 12.50
CA MET A 56 4.40 3.89 13.41
C MET A 56 4.76 5.35 13.65
N ASN A 57 4.78 6.17 12.60
CA ASN A 57 5.38 7.50 12.63
C ASN A 57 4.42 8.64 12.28
N GLY A 58 3.21 8.34 11.82
CA GLY A 58 2.30 9.32 11.25
C GLY A 58 2.76 9.84 9.88
N LEU A 59 2.19 10.97 9.45
CA LEU A 59 2.67 11.67 8.26
C LEU A 59 3.98 12.40 8.55
N ASP A 60 4.95 12.22 7.66
CA ASP A 60 6.26 12.88 7.72
C ASP A 60 6.48 13.71 6.46
N PHE A 61 7.26 14.78 6.53
CA PHE A 61 7.53 15.69 5.41
C PHE A 61 8.53 15.08 4.42
N LYS A 62 8.10 14.03 3.72
CA LYS A 62 8.80 13.32 2.64
C LYS A 62 7.97 13.32 1.36
N SER A 63 8.54 12.78 0.28
CA SER A 63 7.73 12.53 -0.93
C SER A 63 6.97 11.22 -0.80
N TYR A 64 5.72 11.25 -1.25
CA TYR A 64 4.79 10.14 -1.33
C TYR A 64 4.52 9.73 -2.79
N GLY A 65 5.29 10.21 -3.77
CA GLY A 65 4.99 10.00 -5.20
C GLY A 65 4.76 8.53 -5.62
N ASN A 66 5.62 7.61 -5.16
CA ASN A 66 5.45 6.17 -5.42
C ASN A 66 4.19 5.59 -4.75
N ILE A 67 3.83 6.10 -3.57
CA ILE A 67 2.65 5.69 -2.81
C ILE A 67 1.39 6.23 -3.50
N ILE A 68 1.41 7.49 -3.94
CA ILE A 68 0.35 8.12 -4.73
C ILE A 68 0.10 7.33 -6.03
N ASP A 69 1.15 6.94 -6.74
CA ASP A 69 1.04 6.12 -7.95
C ASP A 69 0.42 4.74 -7.64
N ALA A 70 0.88 4.06 -6.58
CA ALA A 70 0.34 2.78 -6.16
C ALA A 70 -1.15 2.87 -5.78
N LEU A 71 -1.51 3.84 -4.93
CA LEU A 71 -2.89 4.11 -4.52
C LEU A 71 -3.79 4.41 -5.72
N THR A 72 -3.32 5.24 -6.65
CA THR A 72 -4.06 5.60 -7.86
C THR A 72 -4.30 4.39 -8.75
N ASN A 73 -3.28 3.54 -8.96
CA ASN A 73 -3.40 2.31 -9.72
C ASN A 73 -4.41 1.32 -9.12
N MET A 74 -4.63 1.37 -7.80
CA MET A 74 -5.60 0.53 -7.07
C MET A 74 -6.97 1.19 -6.89
N GLY A 75 -7.19 2.39 -7.43
CA GLY A 75 -8.47 3.11 -7.29
C GLY A 75 -8.70 3.70 -5.89
N LEU A 76 -7.65 3.86 -5.10
CA LEU A 76 -7.65 4.52 -3.79
C LEU A 76 -7.44 6.04 -3.95
N THR A 77 -8.29 6.67 -4.78
CA THR A 77 -8.10 8.06 -5.22
C THR A 77 -8.25 9.07 -4.08
N GLU A 78 -9.13 8.83 -3.12
CA GLU A 78 -9.32 9.73 -1.97
C GLU A 78 -8.06 9.79 -1.10
N GLU A 79 -7.47 8.64 -0.78
CA GLU A 79 -6.20 8.55 -0.04
C GLU A 79 -5.06 9.24 -0.81
N ALA A 80 -4.97 8.99 -2.12
CA ALA A 80 -3.97 9.62 -2.99
C ALA A 80 -4.11 11.15 -3.03
N GLU A 81 -5.33 11.68 -3.09
CA GLU A 81 -5.60 13.13 -3.09
C GLU A 81 -5.19 13.81 -1.78
N VAL A 82 -5.35 13.12 -0.64
CA VAL A 82 -4.87 13.62 0.65
C VAL A 82 -3.34 13.73 0.63
N LEU A 83 -2.63 12.71 0.16
CA LEU A 83 -1.16 12.75 0.06
C LEU A 83 -0.66 13.79 -0.93
N ILE A 84 -1.32 13.97 -2.09
CA ILE A 84 -1.02 15.05 -3.05
C ILE A 84 -1.18 16.43 -2.40
N THR A 85 -2.19 16.59 -1.56
CA THR A 85 -2.42 17.84 -0.82
C THR A 85 -1.32 18.06 0.22
N PHE A 86 -0.93 17.00 0.93
CA PHE A 86 0.15 17.03 1.90
C PHE A 86 1.53 17.32 1.25
N GLU A 87 1.83 16.82 0.06
CA GLU A 87 3.08 17.10 -0.63
C GLU A 87 3.27 18.58 -1.01
N LYS A 88 2.19 19.38 -1.03
CA LYS A 88 2.25 20.84 -1.26
C LYS A 88 2.87 21.61 -0.09
N LYS A 89 3.38 20.91 0.93
CA LYS A 89 4.01 21.44 2.14
C LYS A 89 3.07 22.38 2.90
N PRO A 90 1.93 21.85 3.36
CA PRO A 90 0.99 22.59 4.19
C PRO A 90 1.65 23.10 5.47
N SER A 91 1.03 24.11 6.09
CA SER A 91 1.28 24.44 7.50
C SER A 91 1.00 23.24 8.41
N GLN A 92 1.45 23.28 9.67
CA GLN A 92 1.21 22.18 10.61
C GLN A 92 -0.29 21.89 10.80
N GLU A 93 -1.14 22.92 10.89
CA GLU A 93 -2.59 22.75 11.02
C GLU A 93 -3.19 22.03 9.80
N GLU A 94 -2.74 22.38 8.60
CA GLU A 94 -3.18 21.74 7.36
C GLU A 94 -2.62 20.31 7.22
N ALA A 95 -1.42 20.03 7.74
CA ALA A 95 -0.85 18.70 7.86
C ALA A 95 -1.70 17.80 8.77
N ASP A 96 -2.10 18.31 9.93
CA ASP A 96 -2.97 17.60 10.89
C ASP A 96 -4.35 17.30 10.26
N ILE A 97 -4.90 18.26 9.49
CA ILE A 97 -6.13 18.05 8.71
C ILE A 97 -5.94 16.94 7.68
N CYS A 98 -4.81 16.90 6.96
CA CYS A 98 -4.52 15.83 6.02
C CYS A 98 -4.47 14.47 6.74
N TYR A 99 -3.75 14.39 7.86
CA TYR A 99 -3.66 13.15 8.64
C TYR A 99 -5.03 12.64 9.07
N SER A 100 -5.91 13.53 9.56
CA SER A 100 -7.25 13.16 10.00
C SER A 100 -8.16 12.62 8.89
N LYS A 101 -7.82 12.81 7.61
CA LYS A 101 -8.59 12.35 6.45
C LYS A 101 -8.15 11.00 5.91
N LEU A 102 -6.99 10.49 6.34
CA LEU A 102 -6.48 9.20 5.89
C LEU A 102 -7.35 8.06 6.40
N ALA A 103 -7.34 6.95 5.67
CA ALA A 103 -8.13 5.75 5.97
C ALA A 103 -7.89 5.22 7.39
N ILE A 104 -6.64 5.28 7.90
CA ILE A 104 -6.28 4.83 9.26
C ILE A 104 -7.09 5.53 10.37
N ASN A 105 -7.58 6.75 10.10
CA ASN A 105 -8.40 7.55 11.02
C ASN A 105 -9.89 7.56 10.65
N ASN A 106 -10.28 6.87 9.56
CA ASN A 106 -11.63 6.86 9.01
C ASN A 106 -12.05 5.43 8.66
N ASP A 107 -12.39 5.16 7.39
CA ASP A 107 -12.87 3.86 6.93
C ASP A 107 -11.71 2.96 6.49
N TYR A 108 -11.01 2.43 7.50
CA TYR A 108 -9.85 1.56 7.32
C TYR A 108 -10.21 0.22 6.65
N ASP A 109 -11.38 -0.32 6.97
CA ASP A 109 -11.86 -1.57 6.37
C ASP A 109 -12.17 -1.39 4.88
N ALA A 110 -12.82 -0.28 4.48
CA ALA A 110 -13.07 0.00 3.07
C ALA A 110 -11.78 0.19 2.26
N PHE A 111 -10.75 0.79 2.87
CA PHE A 111 -9.43 0.92 2.27
C PHE A 111 -8.81 -0.44 1.94
N TRP A 112 -8.72 -1.34 2.93
CA TRP A 112 -8.12 -2.66 2.72
C TRP A 112 -8.98 -3.56 1.82
N ASN A 113 -10.31 -3.48 1.91
CA ASN A 113 -11.21 -4.21 1.00
C ASN A 113 -10.95 -3.86 -0.48
N LYS A 114 -10.60 -2.60 -0.79
CA LYS A 114 -10.18 -2.21 -2.14
C LYS A 114 -8.83 -2.81 -2.54
N VAL A 115 -7.85 -2.84 -1.62
CA VAL A 115 -6.54 -3.48 -1.88
C VAL A 115 -6.72 -4.99 -2.14
N TYR A 116 -7.56 -5.67 -1.35
CA TYR A 116 -7.89 -7.09 -1.54
C TYR A 116 -8.57 -7.33 -2.89
N SER A 117 -9.54 -6.48 -3.25
CA SER A 117 -10.22 -6.57 -4.56
C SER A 117 -9.25 -6.38 -5.73
N TYR A 118 -8.31 -5.44 -5.61
CA TYR A 118 -7.26 -5.23 -6.60
C TYR A 118 -6.35 -6.46 -6.76
N ALA A 119 -5.97 -7.10 -5.65
CA ALA A 119 -5.20 -8.35 -5.69
C ALA A 119 -6.00 -9.47 -6.37
N ASP A 120 -7.27 -9.65 -6.00
CA ASP A 120 -8.18 -10.65 -6.60
C ASP A 120 -8.30 -10.51 -8.12
N GLU A 121 -8.43 -9.27 -8.61
CA GLU A 121 -8.54 -9.00 -10.04
C GLU A 121 -7.26 -9.33 -10.82
N ASN A 122 -6.09 -9.21 -10.19
CA ASN A 122 -4.81 -9.49 -10.83
C ASN A 122 -4.39 -10.96 -10.71
N ILE A 123 -4.76 -11.66 -9.64
CA ILE A 123 -4.50 -13.10 -9.47
C ILE A 123 -5.28 -13.93 -10.49
N LYS A 124 -6.52 -13.52 -10.82
CA LYS A 124 -7.40 -14.22 -11.76
C LYS A 124 -7.08 -13.99 -13.24
N ARG A 125 -6.11 -13.13 -13.56
CA ARG A 125 -5.73 -12.75 -14.94
C ARG A 125 -4.54 -13.54 -15.43
#